data_AF-A0A7V9T258-F1
#
_entry.id   AF-A0A7V9T258-F1
#
_cell.length_a   1.000
_cell.length_b   1.000
_cell.length_c   1.000
_cell.angle_alpha   90.00
_cell.angle_beta   90.00
_cell.angle_gamma   90.00
#
_symmetry.space_group_name_H-M   'P 1'
#
loop_
_entity.id
_entity.type
_entity.pdbx_description
1 polymer ?
#
loop_
_entity_poly.entity_id
_entity_poly.type
_entity_poly.pdbx_seq_one_letter_code
_entity_poly.pdbx_strand_id
1 'polypeptide(L)'
;MSHVTTAPTIVPDHEHAHPGVWTYVKIGIVLFAITALEIGAYEFGYHRTGTSLGALLHPIVVPVLLVLSAIKFALVAMYYMHLKPDSRLFSGVFIFSLIIAAIVIFALIALFAYHFAFQKMIP
;
A
#
# COMPACT_ATOMS: atom_id res chain seq x y z
N MET A 1 -67.53 14.11 17.78
CA MET A 1 -66.46 13.56 16.92
C MET A 1 -65.16 14.21 17.37
N SER A 2 -64.46 13.60 18.33
CA SER A 2 -63.26 14.16 18.97
C SER A 2 -62.07 14.02 18.02
N HIS A 3 -61.62 15.15 17.48
CA HIS A 3 -60.39 15.24 16.69
C HIS A 3 -59.21 14.88 17.60
N VAL A 4 -58.68 13.66 17.45
CA VAL A 4 -57.44 13.23 18.09
C VAL A 4 -56.30 13.87 17.31
N THR A 5 -55.74 14.95 17.85
CA THR A 5 -54.48 15.53 17.38
C THR A 5 -53.36 14.58 17.80
N THR A 6 -52.94 13.69 16.90
CA THR A 6 -51.70 12.93 17.05
C THR A 6 -50.55 13.92 17.02
N ALA A 7 -49.91 14.13 18.17
CA ALA A 7 -48.65 14.85 18.28
C ALA A 7 -47.65 14.30 17.26
N PRO A 8 -46.79 15.14 16.65
CA PRO A 8 -45.70 14.63 15.84
C PRO A 8 -44.78 13.85 16.78
N THR A 9 -44.88 12.52 16.73
CA THR A 9 -43.89 11.63 17.31
C THR A 9 -42.58 12.01 16.65
N ILE A 10 -41.71 12.71 17.39
CA ILE A 10 -40.30 12.85 17.05
C ILE A 10 -39.77 11.42 17.09
N VAL A 11 -39.81 10.74 15.94
CA VAL A 11 -39.05 9.52 15.75
C VAL A 11 -37.60 10.00 15.88
N PRO A 12 -36.82 9.51 16.85
CA PRO A 12 -35.40 9.83 16.86
C PRO A 12 -34.87 9.28 15.53
N ASP A 13 -34.55 10.19 14.62
CA ASP A 13 -33.80 9.87 13.41
C ASP A 13 -32.56 9.13 13.91
N HIS A 14 -32.51 7.84 13.63
CA HIS A 14 -31.32 7.06 13.85
C HIS A 14 -30.25 7.64 12.93
N GLU A 15 -29.47 8.58 13.46
CA GLU A 15 -28.27 9.12 12.85
C GLU A 15 -27.52 7.94 12.23
N HIS A 16 -27.53 7.91 10.90
CA HIS A 16 -26.75 6.97 10.15
C HIS A 16 -25.30 7.17 10.58
N ALA A 17 -24.80 6.25 11.40
CA ALA A 17 -23.40 6.11 11.73
C ALA A 17 -22.64 5.80 10.43
N HIS A 18 -22.37 6.82 9.64
CA HIS A 18 -21.49 6.74 8.49
C HIS A 18 -20.14 6.24 9.02
N PRO A 19 -19.62 5.11 8.52
CA PRO A 19 -18.38 4.52 9.00
C PRO A 19 -17.28 5.59 8.99
N GLY A 20 -16.89 5.97 10.21
CA GLY A 20 -16.36 7.30 10.48
C GLY A 20 -14.98 7.53 9.89
N VAL A 21 -14.77 8.76 9.44
CA VAL A 21 -13.49 9.43 9.11
C VAL A 21 -12.33 8.97 10.02
N TRP A 22 -12.62 8.70 11.29
CA TRP A 22 -11.70 8.15 12.28
C TRP A 22 -10.96 6.86 11.87
N THR A 23 -11.58 5.97 11.09
CA THR A 23 -10.91 4.76 10.59
C THR A 23 -9.81 5.11 9.61
N TYR A 24 -10.09 6.02 8.67
CA TYR A 24 -9.13 6.50 7.68
C TYR A 24 -7.96 7.24 8.32
N VAL A 25 -8.23 8.07 9.34
CA VAL A 25 -7.17 8.77 10.09
C VAL A 25 -6.20 7.79 10.75
N LYS A 26 -6.70 6.72 11.39
CA LYS A 26 -5.85 5.68 11.99
C LYS A 26 -4.96 5.00 10.94
N ILE A 27 -5.52 4.69 9.78
CA ILE A 27 -4.79 4.05 8.69
C ILE A 27 -3.73 5.02 8.15
N GLY A 28 -4.07 6.29 7.92
CA GLY A 28 -3.13 7.33 7.51
C GLY A 28 -1.94 7.47 8.47
N ILE A 29 -2.17 7.41 9.79
CA ILE A 29 -1.10 7.42 10.80
C ILE A 29 -0.18 6.20 10.64
N VAL A 30 -0.74 5.01 10.41
CA VAL A 30 0.06 3.79 10.15
C VAL A 30 0.90 3.94 8.88
N LEU A 31 0.32 4.44 7.78
CA LEU A 31 1.07 4.68 6.54
C LEU A 31 2.20 5.68 6.74
N PHE A 32 1.94 6.74 7.50
CA PHE A 32 2.94 7.74 7.85
C PHE A 32 4.08 7.11 8.65
N ALA A 33 3.76 6.30 9.66
CA ALA A 33 4.76 5.59 10.46
C ALA A 33 5.61 4.62 9.61
N ILE A 34 4.99 3.86 8.70
CA ILE A 34 5.72 2.97 7.77
C ILE A 34 6.64 3.80 6.85
N THR A 35 6.18 4.96 6.40
CA THR A 35 6.99 5.83 5.53
C THR A 35 8.17 6.45 6.30
N ALA A 36 7.97 6.88 7.54
CA ALA A 36 9.05 7.34 8.40
C ALA A 36 10.07 6.21 8.66
N LEU A 37 9.58 4.98 8.87
CA LEU A 37 10.43 3.80 9.03
C LEU A 37 11.26 3.51 7.77
N GLU A 38 10.67 3.61 6.58
CA GLU A 38 11.40 3.44 5.32
C GLU A 38 12.48 4.50 5.13
N ILE A 39 12.15 5.78 5.33
CA ILE A 39 13.12 6.87 5.21
C ILE A 39 14.25 6.66 6.22
N GLY A 40 13.91 6.30 7.46
CA GLY A 40 14.90 5.91 8.47
C GLY A 40 15.77 4.75 8.00
N ALA A 41 15.18 3.64 7.57
CA ALA A 41 15.91 2.47 7.12
C ALA A 41 16.83 2.76 5.93
N TYR A 42 16.38 3.59 4.99
CA TYR A 42 17.18 4.06 3.85
C TYR A 42 18.34 4.95 4.30
N GLU A 43 18.07 5.97 5.12
CA GLU A 43 19.10 6.91 5.60
C GLU A 43 20.15 6.22 6.50
N PHE A 44 19.72 5.38 7.44
CA PHE A 44 20.63 4.67 8.34
C PHE A 44 21.35 3.49 7.68
N GLY A 45 20.69 2.77 6.75
CA GLY A 45 21.22 1.55 6.14
C GLY A 45 21.97 1.75 4.83
N TYR A 46 21.56 2.71 4.00
CA TYR A 46 22.15 2.97 2.68
C TYR A 46 23.03 4.24 2.68
N HIS A 47 22.54 5.35 3.24
CA HIS A 47 23.25 6.65 3.15
C HIS A 47 24.37 6.82 4.19
N ARG A 48 24.21 6.34 5.44
CA ARG A 48 25.29 6.35 6.45
C ARG A 48 26.31 5.21 6.28
N THR A 49 27.01 5.20 5.16
CA THR A 49 28.15 4.29 4.91
C THR A 49 29.41 4.81 5.62
N GLY A 50 29.49 4.63 6.95
CA GLY A 50 30.68 4.95 7.76
C GLY A 50 31.08 3.86 8.76
N THR A 51 30.29 2.79 8.88
CA THR A 51 30.50 1.72 9.87
C THR A 51 30.53 0.37 9.18
N SER A 52 31.35 -0.57 9.66
CA SER A 52 31.52 -1.93 9.10
C SER A 52 30.22 -2.74 8.98
N LEU A 53 29.16 -2.37 9.70
CA LEU A 53 27.82 -2.96 9.56
C LEU A 53 27.06 -2.52 8.29
N GLY A 54 27.35 -1.35 7.72
CA GLY A 54 26.64 -0.82 6.55
C GLY A 54 26.92 -1.61 5.26
N ALA A 55 28.13 -2.16 5.12
CA ALA A 55 28.51 -2.98 3.96
C ALA A 55 27.74 -4.31 3.90
N LEU A 56 27.40 -4.90 5.06
CA LEU A 56 26.64 -6.15 5.14
C LEU A 56 25.13 -5.95 4.94
N LEU A 57 24.62 -4.77 5.28
CA LEU A 57 23.19 -4.45 5.17
C LEU A 57 22.80 -3.96 3.77
N HIS A 58 23.76 -3.46 2.99
CA HIS A 58 23.54 -2.92 1.65
C HIS A 58 22.66 -3.80 0.72
N PRO A 59 22.86 -5.13 0.60
CA PRO A 59 22.01 -5.96 -0.25
C PRO A 59 20.62 -6.25 0.33
N ILE A 60 20.42 -6.11 1.64
CA ILE A 60 19.16 -6.44 2.35
C ILE A 60 18.24 -5.21 2.45
N VAL A 61 18.79 -3.99 2.46
CA VAL A 61 18.00 -2.76 2.54
C VAL A 61 17.01 -2.63 1.37
N VAL A 62 17.45 -2.94 0.15
CA VAL A 62 16.60 -2.86 -1.06
C VAL A 62 15.35 -3.77 -0.97
N PRO A 63 15.47 -5.09 -0.71
CA PRO A 63 14.30 -5.95 -0.61
C PRO A 63 13.38 -5.58 0.56
N VAL A 64 13.93 -5.13 1.70
CA VAL A 64 13.11 -4.69 2.84
C VAL A 64 12.27 -3.46 2.49
N LEU A 65 12.87 -2.45 1.86
CA LEU A 65 12.15 -1.26 1.39
C LEU A 65 11.07 -1.61 0.36
N LEU A 66 11.35 -2.57 -0.53
CA LEU A 66 10.39 -3.07 -1.50
C LEU A 66 9.17 -3.71 -0.80
N VAL A 67 9.40 -4.56 0.20
CA VAL A 67 8.33 -5.20 0.99
C VAL A 67 7.49 -4.16 1.75
N LEU A 68 8.14 -3.19 2.41
CA LEU A 68 7.44 -2.12 3.12
C LEU A 68 6.56 -1.28 2.17
N SER A 69 7.06 -0.99 0.97
CA SER A 69 6.32 -0.26 -0.06
C SER A 69 5.13 -1.06 -0.59
N ALA A 70 5.31 -2.37 -0.82
CA ALA A 70 4.22 -3.28 -1.21
C ALA A 70 3.11 -3.34 -0.14
N ILE A 71 3.48 -3.39 1.15
CA ILE A 71 2.53 -3.36 2.26
C ILE A 71 1.73 -2.05 2.28
N LYS A 72 2.41 -0.91 2.12
CA LYS A 72 1.73 0.40 2.04
C LYS A 72 0.76 0.46 0.87
N PHE A 73 1.19 0.02 -0.31
CA PHE A 73 0.34 -0.06 -1.48
C PHE A 73 -0.90 -0.92 -1.22
N ALA A 74 -0.75 -2.08 -0.60
CA ALA A 74 -1.87 -2.95 -0.24
C ALA A 74 -2.82 -2.29 0.78
N LEU A 75 -2.30 -1.59 1.80
CA LEU A 75 -3.11 -0.84 2.75
C LEU A 75 -3.89 0.30 2.08
N VAL A 76 -3.24 1.09 1.22
CA VAL A 76 -3.89 2.15 0.44
C VAL A 76 -4.98 1.58 -0.44
N ALA A 77 -4.67 0.51 -1.19
CA ALA A 77 -5.61 -0.15 -2.08
C ALA A 77 -6.84 -0.67 -1.31
N MET A 78 -6.60 -1.42 -0.24
CA MET A 78 -7.67 -2.06 0.54
C MET A 78 -8.57 -1.05 1.25
N TYR A 79 -8.00 0.00 1.85
CA TYR A 79 -8.74 0.91 2.71
C TYR A 79 -9.05 2.26 2.08
N TYR A 80 -8.11 2.90 1.39
CA TYR A 80 -8.32 4.24 0.79
C TYR A 80 -8.93 4.18 -0.61
N MET A 81 -8.64 3.15 -1.40
CA MET A 81 -9.25 2.96 -2.72
C MET A 81 -10.55 2.16 -2.68
N HIS A 82 -11.10 1.93 -1.48
CA HIS A 82 -12.39 1.28 -1.27
C HIS A 82 -12.50 -0.19 -1.74
N LEU A 83 -11.41 -0.87 -2.08
CA LEU A 83 -11.46 -2.27 -2.51
C LEU A 83 -12.06 -3.25 -1.47
N LYS A 84 -11.96 -2.93 -0.18
CA LYS A 84 -12.57 -3.73 0.89
C LYS A 84 -14.09 -3.59 0.97
N PRO A 85 -14.67 -2.37 0.93
CA PRO A 85 -16.13 -2.20 0.88
C PRO A 85 -16.76 -2.40 -0.51
N ASP A 86 -15.99 -2.35 -1.60
CA ASP A 86 -16.51 -2.43 -2.97
C ASP A 86 -16.55 -3.86 -3.54
N SER A 87 -17.20 -4.04 -4.69
CA SER A 87 -17.44 -5.35 -5.30
C SER A 87 -16.13 -6.08 -5.71
N ARG A 88 -16.14 -7.41 -5.62
CA ARG A 88 -15.00 -8.30 -5.98
C ARG A 88 -14.43 -8.06 -7.38
N LEU A 89 -15.19 -7.43 -8.28
CA LEU A 89 -14.77 -7.08 -9.63
C LEU A 89 -13.65 -6.05 -9.65
N PHE A 90 -13.72 -4.99 -8.82
CA PHE A 90 -12.66 -3.98 -8.75
C PHE A 90 -11.37 -4.57 -8.17
N SER A 91 -11.48 -5.45 -7.17
CA SER A 91 -10.34 -6.22 -6.65
C SER A 91 -9.73 -7.13 -7.71
N GLY A 92 -10.57 -7.80 -8.52
CA GLY A 92 -10.11 -8.65 -9.62
C GLY A 92 -9.31 -7.88 -10.66
N VAL A 93 -9.83 -6.74 -11.14
CA VAL A 93 -9.16 -5.91 -12.16
C VAL A 93 -7.84 -5.35 -11.62
N PHE A 94 -7.83 -4.89 -10.37
CA PHE A 94 -6.62 -4.37 -9.74
C PHE A 94 -5.51 -5.41 -9.61
N ILE A 95 -5.85 -6.61 -9.12
CA ILE A 95 -4.90 -7.73 -8.98
C ILE A 95 -4.43 -8.19 -10.36
N PHE A 96 -5.32 -8.24 -11.35
CA PHE A 96 -4.96 -8.58 -12.73
C PHE A 96 -3.93 -7.61 -13.31
N SER A 97 -4.16 -6.29 -13.17
CA SER A 97 -3.19 -5.27 -13.57
C SER A 97 -1.86 -5.39 -12.81
N LEU A 98 -1.90 -5.73 -11.51
CA LEU A 98 -0.69 -5.94 -10.71
C LEU A 98 0.12 -7.16 -11.20
N ILE A 99 -0.55 -8.25 -11.55
CA ILE A 99 0.08 -9.46 -12.11
C ILE A 99 0.74 -9.12 -13.45
N ILE A 100 0.04 -8.40 -14.35
CA ILE A 100 0.63 -7.97 -15.62
C ILE A 100 1.87 -7.10 -15.38
N ALA A 101 1.78 -6.12 -14.49
CA ALA A 101 2.92 -5.27 -14.16
C ALA A 101 4.12 -6.08 -13.64
N ALA A 102 3.89 -7.05 -12.75
CA ALA A 102 4.93 -7.95 -12.26
C ALA A 102 5.56 -8.77 -13.39
N ILE A 103 4.75 -9.36 -14.27
CA ILE A 103 5.24 -10.12 -15.44
C ILE A 103 6.12 -9.24 -16.33
N VAL A 104 5.69 -8.02 -16.63
CA VAL A 104 6.48 -7.08 -17.45
C VAL A 104 7.80 -6.74 -16.76
N ILE A 105 7.79 -6.45 -15.46
CA ILE A 105 9.02 -6.17 -14.70
C ILE A 105 9.97 -7.37 -14.74
N PHE A 106 9.49 -8.58 -14.49
CA PHE A 106 10.32 -9.79 -14.57
C PHE A 106 10.85 -10.05 -15.98
N ALA A 107 10.03 -9.81 -17.02
CA ALA A 107 10.46 -9.93 -18.40
C ALA A 107 11.57 -8.93 -18.74
N LEU A 108 11.47 -7.69 -18.26
CA LEU A 108 12.51 -6.68 -18.43
C LEU A 108 13.80 -7.05 -17.68
N ILE A 109 13.69 -7.53 -16.44
CA ILE A 109 14.85 -8.02 -15.67
C ILE A 109 15.54 -9.17 -16.42
N ALA A 110 14.78 -10.14 -16.94
CA ALA A 110 15.31 -11.24 -17.71
C ALA A 110 15.98 -10.78 -19.02
N LEU A 111 15.36 -9.82 -19.72
CA LEU A 111 15.91 -9.25 -20.96
C LEU A 111 17.24 -8.54 -20.69
N PHE A 112 17.31 -7.68 -19.68
CA PHE A 112 18.55 -6.98 -19.31
C PHE A 112 19.61 -7.95 -18.79
N ALA A 113 19.22 -8.96 -18.00
CA ALA A 113 20.14 -9.99 -17.53
C ALA A 113 20.76 -10.76 -18.70
N TYR A 114 19.94 -11.13 -19.70
CA TYR A 114 20.42 -11.79 -20.92
C TYR A 114 21.33 -10.89 -21.74
N HIS A 115 20.95 -9.63 -21.96
CA HIS A 115 21.76 -8.67 -22.71
C HIS A 115 23.11 -8.41 -22.02
N PHE A 116 23.11 -8.21 -20.70
CA PHE A 116 24.33 -8.03 -19.92
C PHE A 116 25.23 -9.27 -19.94
N ALA A 117 24.64 -10.46 -19.82
CA ALA A 117 25.38 -11.72 -19.93
C ALA A 117 25.99 -11.90 -21.33
N PHE A 118 25.27 -11.51 -22.38
CA PHE A 118 25.74 -11.55 -23.76
C PHE A 118 26.91 -10.60 -24.01
N GLN A 119 26.84 -9.35 -23.53
CA GLN A 119 27.93 -8.37 -23.62
C GLN A 119 29.20 -8.86 -22.89
N LYS A 120 29.06 -9.58 -21.77
CA LYS A 120 30.20 -10.10 -21.02
C LYS A 120 30.90 -11.31 -21.69
N MET A 121 30.25 -11.99 -22.63
CA MET A 121 30.81 -13.16 -23.33
C MET A 121 31.59 -12.82 -24.60
N ILE A 122 31.50 -11.59 -25.11
CA ILE A 122 32.24 -11.14 -26.29
C ILE A 122 33.49 -10.39 -25.79
N PRO A 123 34.71 -10.94 -25.95
CA PRO A 123 35.95 -10.28 -25.57
C PRO A 123 36.29 -9.07 -26.44
#